data_AF-A0A849X560-F1
#
_entry.id   AF-A0A849X560-F1
#
_cell.length_a   1.000
_cell.length_b   1.000
_cell.length_c   1.000
_cell.angle_alpha   90.00
_cell.angle_beta   90.00
_cell.angle_gamma   90.00
#
_symmetry.space_group_name_H-M   'P 1'
#
loop_
_entity.id
_entity.type
_entity.pdbx_description
1 polymer ?
#
loop_
_entity_poly.entity_id
_entity_poly.type
_entity_poly.pdbx_seq_one_letter_code
_entity_poly.pdbx_strand_id
1 'polypeptide(L)'
;MYASVIVPFPLAPLTYSVPEELASALHPGAPVLVEVRKKRVAGLVLALQANPPAGVERIKPLLGPCSSLPEVSESWVQFLLWIAHYYHYPAGQVLASALPPNPSPPTKPAWRPGKLPPTEETLSQWAKRGGRRLALWNRLKDAGALFSPAPEDRDTLRKLVASGHAEKILLPDDASPEPVHDSTPPGPSPSHDQARALEAICGSLESGKFTTSLLEGVTGSGKTEVYIHAALRARQLGRSV
;
A
#
# COMPACT_ATOMS: atom_id res chain seq x y z
N MET A 1 6.85 -14.64 22.08
CA MET A 1 6.09 -14.51 20.82
C MET A 1 7.02 -14.78 19.65
N TYR A 2 6.50 -15.41 18.61
CA TYR A 2 7.23 -15.83 17.42
C TYR A 2 6.45 -15.45 16.17
N ALA A 3 7.16 -15.17 15.09
CA ALA A 3 6.59 -14.88 13.78
C ALA A 3 7.02 -15.97 12.79
N SER A 4 6.05 -16.51 12.07
CA SER A 4 6.30 -17.27 10.85
C SER A 4 6.46 -16.28 9.70
N VAL A 5 7.58 -16.33 9.00
CA VAL A 5 7.96 -15.37 7.96
C VAL A 5 8.30 -16.11 6.68
N ILE A 6 7.70 -15.69 5.57
CA ILE A 6 8.14 -16.10 4.24
C ILE A 6 9.13 -15.09 3.68
N VAL A 7 10.14 -15.59 2.98
CA VAL A 7 11.17 -14.80 2.32
C VAL A 7 11.18 -15.15 0.84
N PRO A 8 11.61 -14.25 -0.07
CA PRO A 8 11.59 -14.46 -1.52
C PRO A 8 12.68 -15.45 -1.99
N PHE A 9 12.74 -16.63 -1.37
CA PHE A 9 13.65 -17.73 -1.66
C PHE A 9 12.86 -19.05 -1.72
N PRO A 10 13.40 -20.12 -2.33
CA PRO A 10 12.78 -21.44 -2.34
C PRO A 10 12.92 -22.13 -0.98
N LEU A 11 12.35 -21.53 0.07
CA LEU A 11 12.35 -22.02 1.44
C LEU A 11 10.92 -22.12 1.95
N ALA A 12 10.69 -23.09 2.83
CA ALA A 12 9.51 -23.10 3.69
C ALA A 12 9.49 -21.86 4.60
N PRO A 13 8.33 -21.48 5.16
CA PRO A 13 8.25 -20.43 6.15
C PRO A 13 9.23 -20.64 7.30
N LEU A 14 9.93 -19.57 7.66
CA LEU A 14 10.96 -19.57 8.70
C LEU A 14 10.40 -18.96 9.98
N THR A 15 10.80 -19.49 11.13
CA THR A 15 10.36 -18.96 12.43
C THR A 15 11.42 -18.02 13.02
N TYR A 16 10.96 -16.86 13.49
CA TYR A 16 11.79 -15.87 14.18
C TYR A 16 11.15 -15.49 15.52
N SER A 17 11.99 -15.12 16.50
CA SER A 17 11.50 -14.53 17.74
C SER A 17 11.16 -13.07 17.51
N VAL A 18 10.12 -12.59 18.18
CA VAL A 18 9.64 -11.21 18.06
C VAL A 18 10.18 -10.40 19.25
N PRO A 19 11.07 -9.41 19.02
CA PRO A 19 11.45 -8.43 20.05
C PRO A 19 10.23 -7.68 20.59
N GLU A 20 10.25 -7.35 21.88
CA GLU A 20 9.11 -6.74 22.58
C GLU A 20 8.71 -5.40 21.96
N GLU A 21 9.68 -4.64 21.46
CA GLU A 21 9.49 -3.33 20.82
C GLU A 21 8.74 -3.42 19.49
N LEU A 22 8.76 -4.57 18.83
CA LEU A 22 8.11 -4.80 17.54
C LEU A 22 6.73 -5.47 17.69
N ALA A 23 6.44 -6.06 18.85
CA ALA A 23 5.27 -6.92 19.04
C ALA A 23 3.94 -6.21 18.74
N SER A 24 3.82 -4.92 19.06
CA SER A 24 2.60 -4.13 18.84
C SER A 24 2.36 -3.72 17.39
N ALA A 25 3.42 -3.69 16.56
CA ALA A 25 3.35 -3.27 15.15
C ALA A 25 3.27 -4.45 14.17
N LEU A 26 3.28 -5.68 14.68
CA LEU A 26 3.33 -6.89 13.87
C LEU A 26 1.94 -7.48 13.67
N HIS A 27 1.64 -7.86 12.43
CA HIS A 27 0.44 -8.59 12.04
C HIS A 27 0.73 -9.45 10.79
N PRO A 28 -0.11 -10.44 10.46
CA PRO A 28 -0.04 -11.10 9.15
C PRO A 28 -0.04 -10.08 8.01
N GLY A 29 0.88 -10.26 7.06
CA GLY A 29 1.09 -9.35 5.93
C GLY A 29 2.04 -8.18 6.21
N ALA A 30 2.54 -8.03 7.44
CA ALA A 30 3.54 -7.02 7.77
C ALA A 30 4.91 -7.37 7.14
N PRO A 31 5.58 -6.40 6.48
CA PRO A 31 6.92 -6.60 5.94
C PRO A 31 7.99 -6.43 7.02
N VAL A 32 8.89 -7.41 7.10
CA VAL A 32 9.93 -7.50 8.14
C VAL A 32 11.31 -7.76 7.55
N LEU A 33 12.34 -7.29 8.24
CA LEU A 33 13.72 -7.58 7.90
C LEU A 33 14.21 -8.76 8.73
N VAL A 34 14.73 -9.78 8.05
CA VAL A 34 15.23 -11.00 8.67
C VAL A 34 16.62 -11.36 8.17
N GLU A 35 17.33 -12.20 8.93
CA GLU A 35 18.59 -12.77 8.49
C GLU A 35 18.40 -14.20 7.98
N VAL A 36 18.79 -14.46 6.73
CA VAL A 36 18.81 -15.78 6.10
C VAL A 36 20.22 -16.04 5.58
N ARG A 37 20.88 -17.11 6.06
CA ARG A 37 22.25 -17.49 5.65
C ARG A 37 23.26 -16.31 5.66
N LYS A 38 23.23 -15.49 6.73
CA LYS A 38 24.07 -14.28 6.91
C LYS A 38 23.74 -13.10 5.96
N LYS A 39 22.66 -13.18 5.18
CA LYS A 39 22.16 -12.06 4.37
C LYS A 39 20.93 -11.46 5.04
N ARG A 40 20.80 -10.14 4.99
CA ARG A 40 19.59 -9.42 5.40
C ARG A 40 18.62 -9.41 4.23
N VAL A 41 17.39 -9.87 4.47
CA VAL A 41 16.40 -10.11 3.44
C VAL A 41 15.04 -9.66 3.95
N ALA A 42 14.28 -9.01 3.08
CA ALA A 42 12.91 -8.65 3.38
C ALA A 42 12.01 -9.89 3.30
N GLY A 43 11.13 -10.05 4.27
CA GLY A 43 10.15 -11.11 4.32
C GLY A 43 8.78 -10.57 4.72
N LEU A 44 7.78 -11.43 4.60
CA LEU A 44 6.40 -11.13 4.96
C LEU A 44 5.96 -12.03 6.10
N VAL A 45 5.36 -11.44 7.13
CA VAL A 45 4.80 -12.20 8.24
C VAL A 45 3.58 -12.97 7.77
N LEU A 46 3.57 -14.28 7.97
CA LEU A 46 2.41 -15.12 7.70
C LEU A 46 1.48 -15.22 8.90
N ALA A 47 2.06 -15.42 10.08
CA ALA A 47 1.33 -15.70 11.30
C ALA A 47 2.18 -15.37 12.52
N LEU A 48 1.51 -15.04 13.62
CA LEU A 48 2.12 -14.85 14.94
C LEU A 48 1.72 -16.02 15.85
N GLN A 49 2.66 -16.48 16.66
CA GLN A 49 2.51 -17.64 17.52
C GLN A 49 3.05 -17.34 18.92
N ALA A 50 2.40 -17.87 19.95
CA ALA A 50 2.85 -17.70 21.33
C ALA A 50 4.15 -18.50 21.61
N ASN A 51 4.19 -19.73 21.11
CA ASN A 51 5.24 -20.71 21.38
C ASN A 51 6.07 -21.02 20.12
N PRO A 52 7.34 -21.40 20.27
CA PRO A 52 8.15 -21.82 19.13
C PRO A 52 7.76 -23.22 18.65
N PRO A 53 8.12 -23.59 17.41
CA PRO A 53 8.04 -24.97 16.94
C PRO A 53 8.83 -25.90 17.85
N ALA A 54 8.27 -27.10 18.10
CA ALA A 54 8.94 -28.11 18.92
C ALA A 54 10.28 -28.53 18.29
N GLY A 55 11.31 -28.71 19.12
CA GLY A 55 12.63 -29.20 18.70
C GLY A 55 13.58 -28.16 18.11
N VAL A 56 13.24 -26.86 18.18
CA VAL A 56 14.12 -25.77 17.71
C VAL A 56 14.83 -25.10 18.89
N GLU A 57 16.14 -25.34 19.03
CA GLU A 57 16.93 -24.81 20.15
C GLU A 57 17.37 -23.34 19.95
N ARG A 58 17.59 -22.91 18.69
CA ARG A 58 18.07 -21.57 18.38
C ARG A 58 17.18 -20.89 17.37
N ILE A 59 16.47 -19.86 17.83
CA ILE A 59 15.61 -19.02 17.01
C ILE A 59 16.22 -17.62 16.96
N LYS A 60 16.44 -17.11 15.75
CA LYS A 60 16.95 -15.76 15.56
C LYS A 60 15.84 -14.73 15.76
N PRO A 61 16.16 -13.53 16.26
CA PRO A 61 15.18 -12.44 16.33
C PRO A 61 14.92 -11.84 14.95
N LEU A 62 13.74 -11.24 14.79
CA LEU A 62 13.49 -10.27 13.73
C LEU A 62 14.46 -9.09 13.86
N LEU A 63 14.94 -8.56 12.74
CA LEU A 63 15.86 -7.41 12.75
C LEU A 63 15.13 -6.06 12.82
N GLY A 64 13.86 -6.02 12.43
CA GLY A 64 13.06 -4.80 12.39
C GLY A 64 11.97 -4.83 11.31
N PRO A 65 11.18 -3.76 11.20
CA PRO A 65 10.27 -3.57 10.07
C PRO A 65 11.06 -3.37 8.77
N CYS A 66 10.43 -3.63 7.62
CA CYS A 66 11.05 -3.43 6.32
C CYS A 66 10.13 -2.65 5.39
N SER A 67 10.64 -1.61 4.73
CA SER A 67 9.90 -0.82 3.74
C SER A 67 10.12 -1.25 2.29
N SER A 68 10.98 -2.26 2.06
CA SER A 68 11.28 -2.74 0.70
C SER A 68 10.22 -3.69 0.12
N LEU A 69 9.27 -4.13 0.95
CA LEU A 69 8.10 -4.89 0.53
C LEU A 69 6.85 -4.10 0.92
N PRO A 70 5.79 -4.16 0.10
CA PRO A 70 4.50 -3.59 0.49
C PRO A 70 3.91 -4.39 1.65
N GLU A 71 3.17 -3.69 2.50
CA GLU A 71 2.25 -4.33 3.42
C GLU A 71 1.06 -4.89 2.64
N VAL A 72 0.62 -6.09 2.98
CA VAL A 72 -0.52 -6.74 2.33
C VAL A 72 -1.56 -7.16 3.36
N SER A 73 -2.81 -7.30 2.93
CA SER A 73 -3.87 -7.78 3.80
C SER A 73 -3.68 -9.26 4.16
N GLU A 74 -4.32 -9.69 5.24
CA GLU A 74 -4.37 -11.10 5.62
C GLU A 74 -4.99 -11.99 4.52
N SER A 75 -5.99 -11.49 3.79
CA SER A 75 -6.57 -12.20 2.64
C SER A 75 -5.56 -12.44 1.53
N TRP A 76 -4.63 -11.50 1.28
CA TRP A 76 -3.53 -11.68 0.35
C TRP A 76 -2.54 -12.74 0.84
N VAL A 77 -2.22 -12.75 2.13
CA VAL A 77 -1.39 -13.81 2.74
C VAL A 77 -2.03 -15.17 2.53
N GLN A 78 -3.33 -15.31 2.82
CA GLN A 78 -4.08 -16.55 2.62
C GLN A 78 -4.09 -16.97 1.14
N PHE A 79 -4.25 -16.03 0.21
CA PHE A 79 -4.19 -16.30 -1.23
C PHE A 79 -2.83 -16.82 -1.68
N LEU A 80 -1.73 -16.20 -1.24
CA LEU A 80 -0.37 -16.65 -1.53
C LEU A 80 -0.12 -18.07 -1.00
N LEU A 81 -0.58 -18.36 0.22
CA LEU A 81 -0.49 -19.70 0.81
C LEU A 81 -1.35 -20.72 0.06
N TRP A 82 -2.55 -20.34 -0.39
CA TRP A 82 -3.40 -21.18 -1.22
C TRP A 82 -2.73 -21.53 -2.55
N ILE A 83 -2.12 -20.55 -3.25
CA ILE A 83 -1.36 -20.79 -4.48
C ILE A 83 -0.24 -21.80 -4.22
N ALA A 84 0.58 -21.54 -3.18
CA ALA A 84 1.71 -22.39 -2.83
C ALA A 84 1.27 -23.84 -2.56
N HIS A 85 0.18 -24.02 -1.81
CA HIS A 85 -0.38 -25.32 -1.49
C HIS A 85 -0.98 -26.02 -2.73
N TYR A 86 -1.84 -25.32 -3.48
CA TYR A 86 -2.55 -25.89 -4.62
C TYR A 86 -1.59 -26.32 -5.74
N TYR A 87 -0.62 -25.47 -6.07
CA TYR A 87 0.35 -25.74 -7.13
C TYR A 87 1.61 -26.47 -6.64
N HIS A 88 1.68 -26.84 -5.36
CA HIS A 88 2.87 -27.47 -4.75
C HIS A 88 4.16 -26.69 -5.04
N TYR A 89 4.08 -25.36 -4.99
CA TYR A 89 5.18 -24.45 -5.28
C TYR A 89 5.68 -23.77 -4.00
N PRO A 90 7.00 -23.56 -3.81
CA PRO A 90 7.51 -22.97 -2.58
C PRO A 90 6.89 -21.59 -2.30
N ALA A 91 6.32 -21.39 -1.10
CA ALA A 91 5.64 -20.14 -0.75
C ALA A 91 6.51 -18.88 -0.91
N GLY A 92 7.81 -18.99 -0.61
CA GLY A 92 8.75 -17.90 -0.85
C GLY A 92 8.93 -17.55 -2.33
N GLN A 93 8.84 -18.52 -3.24
CA GLN A 93 8.88 -18.26 -4.69
C GLN A 93 7.55 -17.70 -5.21
N VAL A 94 6.42 -18.11 -4.63
CA VAL A 94 5.12 -17.48 -4.88
C VAL A 94 5.18 -15.99 -4.53
N LEU A 95 5.71 -15.66 -3.34
CA LEU A 95 5.92 -14.27 -2.93
C LEU A 95 6.86 -13.55 -3.90
N ALA A 96 8.01 -14.14 -4.25
CA ALA A 96 8.95 -13.52 -5.18
C ALA A 96 8.31 -13.20 -6.55
N SER A 97 7.39 -14.04 -7.02
CA SER A 97 6.67 -13.85 -8.28
C SER A 97 5.50 -12.85 -8.18
N ALA A 98 4.92 -12.69 -6.99
CA ALA A 98 3.87 -11.71 -6.71
C ALA A 98 4.41 -10.30 -6.52
N LEU A 99 5.70 -10.16 -6.21
CA LEU A 99 6.35 -8.88 -5.98
C LEU A 99 6.86 -8.26 -7.30
N PRO A 100 6.80 -6.93 -7.43
CA PRO A 100 7.44 -6.25 -8.55
C PRO A 100 8.95 -6.53 -8.52
N PRO A 101 9.59 -6.81 -9.67
CA PRO A 101 11.03 -7.02 -9.72
C PRO A 101 11.75 -5.72 -9.34
N ASN A 102 12.58 -5.77 -8.29
CA ASN A 102 13.33 -4.63 -7.76
C ASN A 102 12.47 -3.37 -7.58
N PRO A 103 11.65 -3.24 -6.52
CA PRO A 103 11.04 -1.95 -6.21
C PRO A 103 12.18 -0.95 -6.03
N SER A 104 12.30 -0.03 -6.99
CA SER A 104 13.29 1.04 -6.90
C SER A 104 13.09 1.71 -5.55
N PRO A 105 14.13 1.83 -4.72
CA PRO A 105 14.00 2.51 -3.45
C PRO A 105 13.42 3.89 -3.75
N PRO A 106 12.44 4.36 -2.97
CA PRO A 106 11.82 5.64 -3.25
C PRO A 106 12.91 6.72 -3.30
N THR A 107 13.04 7.40 -4.44
CA THR A 107 14.12 8.37 -4.68
C THR A 107 13.64 9.82 -4.61
N LYS A 108 12.35 10.07 -4.89
CA LYS A 108 11.79 11.43 -4.95
C LYS A 108 11.56 11.97 -3.54
N PRO A 109 12.22 13.07 -3.15
CA PRO A 109 11.98 13.67 -1.85
C PRO A 109 10.62 14.36 -1.84
N ALA A 110 9.81 14.04 -0.84
CA ALA A 110 8.58 14.76 -0.52
C ALA A 110 8.55 15.11 0.98
N TRP A 111 7.60 15.94 1.36
CA TRP A 111 7.44 16.38 2.73
C TRP A 111 5.99 16.25 3.17
N ARG A 112 5.81 16.00 4.46
CA ARG A 112 4.50 15.98 5.11
C ARG A 112 4.56 16.70 6.46
N PRO A 113 3.42 17.05 7.07
CA PRO A 113 3.39 17.49 8.46
C PRO A 113 4.10 16.48 9.38
N GLY A 114 5.00 16.99 10.23
CA GLY A 114 5.73 16.19 11.21
C GLY A 114 4.87 15.83 12.41
N LYS A 115 5.40 14.96 13.28
CA LYS A 115 4.71 14.48 14.49
C LYS A 115 4.44 15.59 15.52
N LEU A 116 5.15 16.70 15.43
CA LEU A 116 5.02 17.85 16.33
C LEU A 116 4.42 19.03 15.55
N PRO A 117 3.09 19.11 15.42
CA PRO A 117 2.47 20.26 14.77
C PRO A 117 2.78 21.56 15.56
N PRO A 118 2.95 22.71 14.87
CA PRO A 118 3.19 24.00 15.52
C PRO A 118 1.99 24.42 16.37
N THR A 119 2.26 25.00 17.54
CA THR A 119 1.24 25.58 18.42
C THR A 119 0.64 26.86 17.85
N GLU A 120 -0.55 27.27 18.32
CA GLU A 120 -1.19 28.52 17.90
C GLU A 120 -0.31 29.76 18.12
N GLU A 121 0.47 29.78 19.21
CA GLU A 121 1.45 30.82 19.48
C GLU A 121 2.56 30.86 18.41
N THR A 122 3.05 29.68 18.01
CA THR A 122 4.07 29.54 16.96
C THR A 122 3.55 30.02 15.61
N LEU A 123 2.31 29.68 15.27
CA LEU A 123 1.64 30.15 14.05
C LEU A 123 1.49 31.69 14.05
N SER A 124 1.08 32.26 15.19
CA SER A 124 0.96 33.72 15.36
C SER A 124 2.30 34.44 15.23
N GLN A 125 3.40 33.87 15.73
CA GLN A 125 4.74 34.43 15.55
C GLN A 125 5.19 34.40 14.08
N TRP A 126 4.86 33.33 13.34
CA TRP A 126 5.18 33.24 11.91
C TRP A 126 4.39 34.24 11.08
N ALA A 127 3.13 34.50 11.45
CA ALA A 127 2.32 35.54 10.83
C ALA A 127 2.99 36.93 10.97
N LYS A 128 3.47 37.27 12.17
CA LYS A 128 4.13 38.57 12.45
C LYS A 128 5.47 38.74 11.74
N ARG A 129 6.21 37.66 11.48
CA ARG A 129 7.54 37.69 10.84
C ARG A 129 7.47 37.44 9.33
N GLY A 130 6.61 38.20 8.65
CA GLY A 130 6.52 38.22 7.18
C GLY A 130 5.75 37.06 6.54
N GLY A 131 5.06 36.21 7.33
CA GLY A 131 4.04 35.27 6.85
C GLY A 131 4.49 34.09 5.98
N ARG A 132 5.69 34.13 5.40
CA ARG A 132 6.19 33.11 4.44
C ARG A 132 6.21 31.70 5.02
N ARG A 133 6.61 31.56 6.30
CA ARG A 133 6.64 30.26 6.98
C ARG A 133 5.24 29.72 7.27
N LEU A 134 4.29 30.61 7.58
CA LEU A 134 2.88 30.25 7.78
C LEU A 134 2.22 29.84 6.46
N ALA A 135 2.47 30.57 5.38
CA ALA A 135 1.97 30.24 4.05
C ALA A 135 2.49 28.87 3.57
N LEU A 136 3.78 28.59 3.78
CA LEU A 136 4.36 27.27 3.46
C LEU A 136 3.76 26.16 4.34
N TRP A 137 3.56 26.41 5.63
CA TRP A 137 2.92 25.47 6.54
C TRP A 137 1.49 25.12 6.11
N ASN A 138 0.68 26.11 5.74
CA ASN A 138 -0.69 25.88 5.28
C ASN A 138 -0.69 25.05 3.99
N ARG A 139 0.17 25.37 3.01
CA ARG A 139 0.32 24.55 1.79
C ARG A 139 0.75 23.12 2.09
N LEU A 140 1.66 22.91 3.04
CA LEU A 140 2.10 21.59 3.48
C LEU A 140 0.97 20.82 4.19
N LYS A 141 0.19 21.50 5.03
CA LYS A 141 -0.96 20.94 5.75
C LYS A 141 -2.07 20.53 4.78
N ASP A 142 -2.38 21.38 3.81
CA ASP A 142 -3.45 21.18 2.83
C ASP A 142 -3.09 20.12 1.78
N ALA A 143 -1.81 20.01 1.42
CA ALA A 143 -1.31 18.95 0.53
C ALA A 143 -1.31 17.54 1.16
N GLY A 144 -1.54 17.43 2.48
CA GLY A 144 -1.58 16.16 3.18
C GLY A 144 -0.24 15.41 3.15
N ALA A 145 -0.24 14.17 2.65
CA ALA A 145 0.93 13.28 2.70
C ALA A 145 2.03 13.62 1.68
N LEU A 146 1.76 14.48 0.68
CA LEU A 146 2.60 14.62 -0.52
C LEU A 146 2.83 16.09 -0.89
N PHE A 147 3.79 16.77 -0.24
CA PHE A 147 4.20 18.13 -0.63
C PHE A 147 5.56 18.14 -1.34
N SER A 148 5.63 18.80 -2.50
CA SER A 148 6.87 19.09 -3.22
C SER A 148 7.15 20.60 -3.21
N PRO A 149 8.30 21.06 -2.65
CA PRO A 149 8.60 22.47 -2.51
C PRO A 149 9.10 23.11 -3.80
N ALA A 150 8.68 24.34 -4.04
CA ALA A 150 9.34 25.21 -5.02
C ALA A 150 10.79 25.52 -4.56
N PRO A 151 11.72 25.86 -5.47
CA PRO A 151 13.11 26.16 -5.13
C PRO A 151 13.28 27.18 -3.99
N GLU A 152 12.42 28.19 -3.97
CA GLU A 152 12.37 29.27 -2.98
C GLU A 152 11.90 28.83 -1.59
N ASP A 153 11.19 27.70 -1.48
CA ASP A 153 10.66 27.21 -0.20
C ASP A 153 11.66 26.32 0.56
N ARG A 154 12.75 25.90 -0.10
CA ARG A 154 13.71 24.90 0.41
C ARG A 154 14.36 25.28 1.75
N ASP A 155 14.73 26.55 1.94
CA ASP A 155 15.36 27.00 3.19
C ASP A 155 14.35 27.02 4.36
N THR A 156 13.14 27.51 4.10
CA THR A 156 12.06 27.55 5.10
C THR A 156 11.64 26.14 5.48
N LEU A 157 11.53 25.23 4.50
CA LEU A 157 11.20 23.84 4.74
C LEU A 157 12.29 23.12 5.54
N ARG A 158 13.57 23.37 5.26
CA ARG A 158 14.69 22.84 6.08
C ARG A 158 14.55 23.23 7.54
N LYS A 159 14.14 24.47 7.83
CA LYS A 159 13.91 24.96 9.19
C LYS A 159 12.71 24.28 9.86
N LEU A 160 11.62 24.05 9.13
CA LEU A 160 10.45 23.31 9.63
C LEU A 160 10.77 21.84 9.94
N VAL A 161 11.63 21.21 9.13
CA VAL A 161 12.11 19.86 9.39
C VAL A 161 12.99 19.83 10.65
N ALA A 162 13.93 20.77 10.77
CA ALA A 162 14.80 20.85 11.95
C ALA A 162 14.04 21.09 13.26
N SER A 163 12.90 21.81 13.21
CA SER A 163 12.03 22.02 14.37
C SER A 163 10.98 20.92 14.57
N GLY A 164 10.99 19.85 13.76
CA GLY A 164 10.06 18.72 13.87
C GLY A 164 8.64 18.97 13.38
N HIS A 165 8.35 20.16 12.83
CA HIS A 165 7.04 20.52 12.27
C HIS A 165 6.79 19.88 10.91
N ALA A 166 7.84 19.56 10.16
CA ALA A 166 7.74 18.83 8.89
C ALA A 166 8.63 17.58 8.93
N GLU A 167 8.28 16.56 8.18
CA GLU A 167 9.06 15.35 8.00
C GLU A 167 9.38 15.17 6.52
N LYS A 168 10.65 14.90 6.20
CA LYS A 168 11.06 14.51 4.85
C LYS A 168 10.79 13.02 4.67
N ILE A 169 10.03 12.69 3.64
CA ILE A 169 9.78 11.32 3.20
C ILE A 169 10.37 11.11 1.80
N LEU A 170 10.53 9.85 1.42
CA LEU A 170 10.90 9.48 0.06
C LEU A 170 9.70 8.78 -0.57
N LEU A 171 9.33 9.21 -1.77
CA LEU A 171 8.27 8.61 -2.56
C LEU A 171 8.84 7.71 -3.65
N PRO A 172 8.16 6.60 -3.98
CA PRO A 172 8.44 5.83 -5.18
C PRO A 172 8.40 6.77 -6.40
N ASP A 173 9.24 6.50 -7.40
CA ASP A 173 9.24 7.28 -8.64
C ASP A 173 7.87 7.25 -9.34
N ASP A 174 7.06 6.23 -9.04
CA ASP A 174 5.78 5.91 -9.64
C ASP A 174 4.56 6.33 -8.80
N ALA A 175 4.70 7.33 -7.92
CA ALA A 175 3.61 7.84 -7.10
C ALA A 175 2.49 8.47 -7.96
N SER A 176 1.64 7.58 -8.50
CA SER A 176 0.36 7.68 -9.22
C SER A 176 0.17 8.83 -10.23
N PRO A 177 -0.41 8.55 -11.42
CA PRO A 177 -0.91 9.61 -12.29
C PRO A 177 -1.90 10.48 -11.48
N GLU A 178 -1.89 11.78 -11.73
CA GLU A 178 -2.77 12.77 -11.12
C GLU A 178 -4.22 12.26 -11.07
N PRO A 179 -5.03 12.64 -10.05
CA PRO A 179 -6.45 12.30 -10.04
C PRO A 179 -7.04 12.74 -11.38
N VAL A 180 -7.39 11.75 -12.22
CA VAL A 180 -7.99 12.00 -13.53
C VAL A 180 -9.28 12.73 -13.24
N HIS A 181 -9.33 14.01 -13.58
CA HIS A 181 -10.58 14.77 -13.53
C HIS A 181 -11.60 14.01 -14.38
N ASP A 182 -12.73 13.68 -13.75
CA ASP A 182 -13.83 12.87 -14.31
C ASP A 182 -14.62 13.66 -15.37
N SER A 183 -13.92 14.14 -16.41
CA SER A 183 -14.46 14.89 -17.53
C SER A 183 -14.62 14.03 -18.79
N THR A 184 -14.66 12.70 -18.62
CA THR A 184 -14.93 11.77 -19.71
C THR A 184 -16.34 12.03 -20.25
N PRO A 185 -16.53 12.35 -21.55
CA PRO A 185 -17.86 12.49 -22.12
C PRO A 185 -18.65 11.18 -21.95
N PRO A 186 -19.98 11.24 -21.77
CA PRO A 186 -20.78 10.05 -21.59
C PRO A 186 -20.62 9.13 -22.81
N GLY A 187 -20.29 7.86 -22.55
CA GLY A 187 -20.21 6.83 -23.57
C GLY A 187 -21.53 6.61 -24.30
N PRO A 188 -21.54 5.84 -25.40
CA PRO A 188 -22.75 5.50 -26.13
C PRO A 188 -23.77 4.82 -25.20
N SER A 189 -25.07 5.07 -25.43
CA SER A 189 -26.10 4.40 -24.65
C SER A 189 -26.05 2.89 -24.88
N PRO A 190 -26.14 2.06 -23.81
CA PRO A 190 -26.08 0.62 -23.94
C PRO A 190 -27.30 0.10 -24.73
N SER A 191 -27.08 -0.94 -25.53
CA SER A 191 -28.14 -1.73 -26.15
C SER A 191 -29.01 -2.43 -25.10
N HIS A 192 -30.14 -3.01 -25.51
CA HIS A 192 -31.01 -3.77 -24.59
C HIS A 192 -30.26 -4.89 -23.86
N ASP A 193 -29.45 -5.67 -24.57
CA ASP A 193 -28.71 -6.79 -23.99
C ASP A 193 -27.57 -6.30 -23.08
N GLN A 194 -26.90 -5.21 -23.45
CA GLN A 194 -25.89 -4.58 -22.60
C GLN A 194 -26.51 -4.02 -21.32
N ALA A 195 -27.67 -3.39 -21.41
CA ALA A 195 -28.39 -2.85 -20.25
C ALA A 195 -28.81 -3.96 -19.28
N ARG A 196 -29.32 -5.09 -19.79
CA ARG A 196 -29.63 -6.26 -18.97
C ARG A 196 -28.39 -6.85 -18.29
N ALA A 197 -27.28 -6.97 -19.01
CA ALA A 197 -26.02 -7.44 -18.42
C ALA A 197 -25.51 -6.50 -17.33
N LEU A 198 -25.58 -5.19 -17.59
CA LEU A 198 -25.20 -4.16 -16.62
C LEU A 198 -26.09 -4.16 -15.38
N GLU A 199 -27.40 -4.35 -15.52
CA GLU A 199 -28.30 -4.46 -14.38
C GLU A 199 -27.90 -5.61 -13.44
N ALA A 200 -27.62 -6.79 -13.99
CA ALA A 200 -27.20 -7.96 -13.21
C ALA A 200 -25.83 -7.75 -12.53
N ILE A 201 -24.85 -7.20 -13.26
CA ILE A 201 -23.50 -6.94 -12.73
C ILE A 201 -23.54 -5.83 -11.66
N CYS A 202 -24.22 -4.72 -11.93
CA CYS A 202 -24.35 -3.61 -11.00
C CYS A 202 -25.11 -4.00 -9.73
N GLY A 203 -26.22 -4.75 -9.86
CA GLY A 203 -26.93 -5.29 -8.70
C GLY A 203 -26.03 -6.18 -7.83
N SER A 204 -25.16 -6.98 -8.46
CA SER A 204 -24.17 -7.80 -7.76
C SER A 204 -23.10 -6.95 -7.07
N LEU A 205 -22.59 -5.90 -7.72
CA LEU A 205 -21.64 -4.96 -7.12
C LEU A 205 -22.23 -4.28 -5.88
N GLU A 206 -23.46 -3.79 -5.97
CA GLU A 206 -24.15 -3.09 -4.89
C GLU A 206 -24.41 -3.99 -3.68
N SER A 207 -24.62 -5.29 -3.90
CA SER A 207 -24.78 -6.28 -2.82
C SER A 207 -23.59 -6.37 -1.87
N GLY A 208 -22.38 -5.97 -2.33
CA GLY A 208 -21.14 -6.07 -1.57
C GLY A 208 -20.65 -7.50 -1.32
N LYS A 209 -21.29 -8.51 -1.94
CA LYS A 209 -20.92 -9.92 -1.82
C LYS A 209 -20.09 -10.37 -3.02
N PHE A 210 -19.24 -11.37 -2.81
CA PHE A 210 -18.54 -12.05 -3.89
C PHE A 210 -19.55 -12.77 -4.80
N THR A 211 -19.45 -12.51 -6.10
CA THR A 211 -20.27 -13.14 -7.13
C THR A 211 -19.41 -13.38 -8.37
N THR A 212 -19.79 -14.37 -9.17
CA THR A 212 -19.14 -14.69 -10.44
C THR A 212 -20.15 -14.55 -11.57
N SER A 213 -19.81 -13.80 -12.61
CA SER A 213 -20.66 -13.60 -13.79
C SER A 213 -19.91 -14.00 -15.06
N LEU A 214 -20.59 -14.66 -15.98
CA LEU A 214 -20.10 -14.93 -17.33
C LEU A 214 -20.79 -13.96 -18.30
N LEU A 215 -20.00 -13.10 -18.97
CA LEU A 215 -20.50 -12.23 -20.04
C LEU A 215 -20.24 -12.87 -21.39
N GLU A 216 -21.24 -13.57 -21.91
CA GLU A 216 -21.17 -14.23 -23.21
C GLU A 216 -21.47 -13.25 -24.35
N GLY A 217 -20.71 -13.33 -25.44
CA GLY A 217 -20.96 -12.56 -26.64
C GLY A 217 -19.84 -12.69 -27.67
N VAL A 218 -20.17 -12.56 -28.95
CA VAL A 218 -19.19 -12.56 -30.05
C VAL A 218 -18.32 -11.30 -30.04
N THR A 219 -17.20 -11.31 -30.77
CA THR A 219 -16.40 -10.10 -30.98
C THR A 219 -17.25 -9.02 -31.65
N GLY A 220 -17.16 -7.77 -31.18
CA GLY A 220 -17.99 -6.66 -31.68
C GLY A 220 -19.36 -6.51 -31.01
N SER A 221 -19.79 -7.45 -30.15
CA SER A 221 -21.07 -7.32 -29.41
C SER A 221 -21.06 -6.26 -28.30
N GLY A 222 -19.96 -5.53 -28.13
CA GLY A 222 -19.83 -4.47 -27.13
C GLY A 222 -19.62 -4.95 -25.69
N LYS A 223 -19.01 -6.12 -25.46
CA LYS A 223 -18.62 -6.58 -24.10
C LYS A 223 -17.71 -5.61 -23.36
N THR A 224 -16.78 -4.99 -24.09
CA THR A 224 -15.87 -3.97 -23.54
C THR A 224 -16.63 -2.79 -22.96
N GLU A 225 -17.73 -2.36 -23.59
CA GLU A 225 -18.59 -1.29 -23.10
C GLU A 225 -19.23 -1.66 -21.75
N VAL A 226 -19.69 -2.91 -21.61
CA VAL A 226 -20.22 -3.44 -20.35
C VAL A 226 -19.14 -3.42 -19.26
N TYR A 227 -17.88 -3.78 -19.58
CA TYR A 227 -16.78 -3.70 -18.61
C TYR A 227 -16.48 -2.27 -18.17
N ILE A 228 -16.47 -1.31 -19.10
CA ILE A 228 -16.22 0.10 -18.79
C ILE A 228 -17.33 0.66 -17.89
N HIS A 229 -18.60 0.42 -18.23
CA HIS A 229 -19.73 0.88 -17.40
C HIS A 229 -19.73 0.23 -16.02
N ALA A 230 -19.43 -1.07 -15.90
CA ALA A 230 -19.32 -1.75 -14.62
C ALA A 230 -18.16 -1.20 -13.78
N ALA A 231 -17.01 -0.90 -14.40
CA ALA A 231 -15.87 -0.28 -13.74
C ALA A 231 -16.21 1.14 -13.24
N LEU A 232 -16.86 1.96 -14.07
CA LEU A 232 -17.34 3.28 -13.67
C LEU A 232 -18.32 3.19 -12.50
N ARG A 233 -19.25 2.22 -12.51
CA ARG A 233 -20.17 2.00 -11.39
C ARG A 233 -19.42 1.63 -10.11
N ALA A 234 -18.42 0.74 -10.18
CA ALA A 234 -17.61 0.39 -9.02
C ALA A 234 -16.85 1.61 -8.45
N ARG A 235 -16.31 2.48 -9.31
CA ARG A 235 -15.65 3.74 -8.91
C ARG A 235 -16.65 4.72 -8.27
N GLN A 236 -17.86 4.86 -8.80
CA GLN A 236 -18.93 5.66 -8.19
C GLN A 236 -19.34 5.17 -6.79
N LEU A 237 -19.22 3.86 -6.55
CA LEU A 237 -19.39 3.26 -5.21
C LEU A 237 -18.16 3.43 -4.31
N GLY A 238 -17.15 4.19 -4.73
CA GLY A 238 -15.92 4.45 -3.98
C GLY A 238 -14.92 3.28 -3.96
N ARG A 239 -15.07 2.28 -4.85
CA ARG A 239 -14.26 1.05 -4.83
C ARG A 239 -13.18 1.01 -5.89
N SER A 240 -12.09 0.29 -5.60
CA SER A 240 -11.14 -0.38 -6.53
C SER A 240 -11.67 -0.83 -7.89
N VAL A 241 -10.96 -0.58 -9.01
CA VAL A 241 -11.03 -1.43 -10.22
C VAL A 241 -9.62 -1.70 -10.70
#